data_AF-F4BKL5-F1
#
_entry.id   AF-F4BKL5-F1
#
_cell.length_a   1.000
_cell.length_b   1.000
_cell.length_c   1.000
_cell.angle_alpha   90.00
_cell.angle_beta   90.00
_cell.angle_gamma   90.00
#
_symmetry.space_group_name_H-M   'P 1'
#
loop_
_entity.id
_entity.type
_entity.pdbx_description
1 polymer ?
#
loop_
_entity_poly.entity_id
_entity_poly.type
_entity_poly.pdbx_seq_one_letter_code
_entity_poly.pdbx_strand_id
1 'polypeptide(L)'
;MIQTPSYFDGSQNLHPIISNKRLNLILQNILSELKQANPQDKLLQNVILLYPFDKYEIGDQKQFVTANGQNSVETKAVVKDSNYELKKKYDDQKTYFTLLTQSKSANSEDISQLYQDIIKKFSESTLITQETQIWKKSIETNIQQSSEKLIEYNKLLKQDEITLKDLMAKKSNDNVVNSQTQAMIIKYITMVNDLKMQLFSIKQTIDTNKLWLSTANLQISDFGGVVAEPMISGISYKLLLAVLLLIVFGSLFITMIIGFFKKIDFEAKKG
;
A
#
# COMPACT_ATOMS: atom_id res chain seq x y z
N MET A 1 -3.21 -10.81 -3.89
CA MET A 1 -2.71 -9.61 -3.19
C MET A 1 -1.37 -9.22 -3.75
N ILE A 2 -1.26 -8.07 -4.41
CA ILE A 2 0.03 -7.60 -4.94
C ILE A 2 0.80 -7.01 -3.77
N GLN A 3 1.88 -7.69 -3.40
CA GLN A 3 2.82 -7.17 -2.41
C GLN A 3 3.84 -6.31 -3.14
N THR A 4 3.75 -5.00 -2.94
CA THR A 4 4.84 -4.14 -3.37
C THR A 4 6.04 -4.36 -2.45
N PRO A 5 7.27 -4.37 -3.00
CA PRO A 5 8.47 -4.38 -2.18
C PRO A 5 8.38 -3.31 -1.08
N SER A 6 8.79 -3.67 0.15
CA SER A 6 8.61 -2.84 1.36
C SER A 6 9.25 -1.45 1.28
N TYR A 7 10.18 -1.28 0.36
CA TYR A 7 10.81 0.01 0.09
C TYR A 7 9.87 0.96 -0.68
N PHE A 8 8.94 0.46 -1.51
CA PHE A 8 7.99 1.30 -2.23
C PHE A 8 7.03 2.03 -1.28
N ASP A 9 6.44 1.30 -0.33
CA ASP A 9 5.37 1.80 0.55
C ASP A 9 5.87 2.32 1.92
N GLY A 10 7.16 2.15 2.23
CA GLY A 10 7.75 2.60 3.49
C GLY A 10 7.40 1.73 4.71
N SER A 11 6.83 0.53 4.48
CA SER A 11 6.32 -0.36 5.53
C SER A 11 7.37 -0.87 6.52
N GLN A 12 8.65 -0.87 6.16
CA GLN A 12 9.75 -1.31 7.02
C GLN A 12 10.53 -0.17 7.70
N ASN A 13 9.80 0.88 8.14
CA ASN A 13 10.30 2.05 8.90
C ASN A 13 11.03 3.13 8.08
N LEU A 14 10.57 3.44 6.86
CA LEU A 14 11.27 4.37 5.97
C LEU A 14 10.32 5.31 5.24
N HIS A 15 10.81 6.46 4.79
CA HIS A 15 10.06 7.34 3.89
C HIS A 15 9.72 6.56 2.60
N PRO A 16 8.44 6.54 2.19
CA PRO A 16 8.01 5.75 1.03
C PRO A 16 8.66 6.26 -0.27
N ILE A 17 9.21 5.34 -1.06
CA ILE A 17 9.84 5.62 -2.35
C ILE A 17 8.79 6.07 -3.39
N ILE A 18 7.64 5.41 -3.39
CA ILE A 18 6.46 5.80 -4.16
C ILE A 18 5.27 5.68 -3.21
N SER A 19 4.62 6.81 -2.89
CA SER A 19 3.43 6.76 -2.02
C SER A 19 2.41 5.73 -2.52
N ASN A 20 1.70 5.09 -1.58
CA ASN A 20 0.62 4.14 -1.91
C ASN A 20 -0.42 4.73 -2.87
N LYS A 21 -0.65 6.05 -2.81
CA LYS A 21 -1.51 6.79 -3.76
C LYS A 21 -0.97 6.73 -5.19
N ARG A 22 0.34 6.92 -5.37
CA ARG A 22 0.97 6.88 -6.69
C ARG A 22 1.03 5.44 -7.20
N LEU A 23 1.43 4.46 -6.38
CA LEU A 23 1.37 3.03 -6.74
C LEU A 23 -0.02 2.60 -7.23
N ASN A 24 -1.08 3.07 -6.55
CA ASN A 24 -2.46 2.83 -6.97
C ASN A 24 -2.78 3.37 -8.37
N LEU A 25 -2.38 4.60 -8.67
CA LEU A 25 -2.61 5.19 -9.98
C LEU A 25 -1.86 4.42 -11.07
N ILE A 26 -0.64 3.96 -10.78
CA ILE A 26 0.15 3.16 -11.71
C ILE A 26 -0.53 1.82 -12.00
N LEU A 27 -0.96 1.11 -10.94
CA LEU A 27 -1.72 -0.14 -11.07
C LEU A 27 -3.03 0.04 -11.85
N GLN A 28 -3.77 1.14 -11.60
CA GLN A 28 -5.00 1.47 -12.31
C GLN A 28 -4.74 1.68 -13.81
N ASN A 29 -3.71 2.47 -14.15
CA ASN A 29 -3.37 2.77 -15.53
C ASN A 29 -2.95 1.51 -16.28
N ILE A 30 -2.08 0.69 -15.69
CA ILE A 30 -1.64 -0.58 -16.29
C ILE A 30 -2.82 -1.52 -16.50
N LEU A 31 -3.71 -1.66 -15.51
CA LEU A 31 -4.90 -2.50 -15.67
C LEU A 31 -5.82 -1.97 -16.78
N SER A 32 -5.98 -0.65 -16.88
CA SER A 32 -6.77 -0.03 -17.96
C SER A 32 -6.15 -0.27 -19.33
N GLU A 33 -4.83 -0.08 -19.47
CA GLU A 33 -4.08 -0.35 -20.71
C GLU A 33 -4.21 -1.81 -21.13
N LEU A 34 -4.05 -2.76 -20.18
CA LEU A 34 -4.21 -4.18 -20.45
C LEU A 34 -5.62 -4.52 -20.94
N LYS A 35 -6.65 -3.97 -20.31
CA LYS A 35 -8.04 -4.16 -20.71
C LYS A 35 -8.33 -3.58 -22.10
N GLN A 36 -7.78 -2.41 -22.41
CA GLN A 36 -7.93 -1.79 -23.72
C GLN A 36 -7.22 -2.57 -24.82
N ALA A 37 -6.03 -3.11 -24.54
CA ALA A 37 -5.27 -3.94 -25.47
C ALA A 37 -5.94 -5.31 -25.72
N ASN A 38 -6.69 -5.83 -24.75
CA ASN A 38 -7.32 -7.16 -24.80
C ASN A 38 -8.84 -7.09 -24.55
N PRO A 39 -9.63 -6.43 -25.43
CA PRO A 39 -11.06 -6.20 -25.19
C PRO A 39 -11.89 -7.50 -25.19
N GLN A 40 -11.37 -8.57 -25.81
CA GLN A 40 -12.06 -9.86 -25.89
C GLN A 40 -11.81 -10.78 -24.69
N ASP A 41 -10.82 -10.45 -23.85
CA ASP A 41 -10.50 -11.24 -22.65
C ASP A 41 -11.50 -10.93 -21.53
N LYS A 42 -12.60 -11.70 -21.51
CA LYS A 42 -13.66 -11.54 -20.51
C LYS A 42 -13.17 -11.71 -19.07
N LEU A 43 -12.12 -12.50 -18.82
CA LEU A 43 -11.60 -12.72 -17.48
C LEU A 43 -10.83 -11.48 -17.00
N LEU A 44 -9.97 -10.92 -17.86
CA LEU A 44 -9.27 -9.66 -17.62
C LEU A 44 -10.25 -8.50 -17.46
N GLN A 45 -11.29 -8.41 -18.28
CA GLN A 45 -12.29 -7.35 -18.18
C GLN A 45 -12.98 -7.32 -16.81
N ASN A 46 -13.16 -8.47 -16.17
CA ASN A 46 -13.77 -8.61 -14.85
C ASN A 46 -12.81 -8.34 -13.68
N VAL A 47 -11.52 -8.12 -13.92
CA VAL A 47 -10.56 -7.80 -12.85
C VAL A 47 -10.84 -6.41 -12.30
N ILE A 48 -10.99 -6.30 -10.99
CA ILE A 48 -11.19 -5.06 -10.26
C ILE A 48 -10.03 -4.90 -9.27
N LEU A 49 -9.49 -3.68 -9.17
CA LEU A 49 -8.51 -3.33 -8.16
C LEU A 49 -9.25 -2.82 -6.91
N LEU A 50 -9.02 -3.48 -5.77
CA LEU A 50 -9.49 -3.09 -4.45
C LEU A 50 -8.35 -2.41 -3.70
N TYR A 51 -8.65 -1.24 -3.12
CA TYR A 51 -7.63 -0.38 -2.53
C TYR A 51 -7.47 -0.60 -1.02
N PRO A 52 -6.23 -0.62 -0.50
CA PRO A 52 -5.97 -0.75 0.93
C PRO A 52 -6.40 0.46 1.79
N PHE A 53 -6.79 1.58 1.17
CA PHE A 53 -7.08 2.85 1.85
C PHE A 53 -8.31 3.58 1.28
N ASP A 54 -9.01 4.33 2.13
CA ASP A 54 -9.95 5.38 1.74
C ASP A 54 -9.24 6.34 0.75
N LYS A 55 -9.73 6.51 -0.48
CA LYS A 55 -8.98 7.27 -1.51
C LYS A 55 -9.19 8.79 -1.37
N TYR A 56 -8.10 9.52 -1.60
CA TYR A 56 -8.05 10.96 -1.80
C TYR A 56 -8.60 11.36 -3.18
N GLU A 57 -9.67 12.15 -3.21
CA GLU A 57 -10.02 12.93 -4.41
C GLU A 57 -8.89 13.91 -4.73
N ILE A 58 -8.47 13.96 -6.01
CA ILE A 58 -7.59 15.01 -6.55
C ILE A 58 -8.46 16.19 -7.06
N GLY A 59 -9.73 16.27 -6.62
CA GLY A 59 -10.71 17.23 -7.12
C GLY A 59 -10.75 18.55 -6.37
N ASP A 60 -10.60 18.55 -5.03
CA ASP A 60 -10.89 19.73 -4.21
C ASP A 60 -9.80 20.00 -3.16
N GLN A 61 -8.64 20.51 -3.60
CA GLN A 61 -7.73 21.22 -2.69
C GLN A 61 -8.24 22.64 -2.49
N LYS A 62 -9.08 22.87 -1.48
CA LYS A 62 -9.37 24.25 -1.04
C LYS A 62 -8.29 24.67 -0.05
N GLN A 63 -7.45 25.62 -0.47
CA GLN A 63 -6.56 26.36 0.42
C GLN A 63 -7.41 27.25 1.32
N PHE A 64 -7.22 27.16 2.63
CA PHE A 64 -7.72 28.16 3.56
C PHE A 64 -6.53 28.78 4.30
N VAL A 65 -6.51 30.10 4.33
CA VAL A 65 -5.53 30.88 5.08
C VAL A 65 -6.03 30.91 6.52
N THR A 66 -5.31 30.26 7.43
CA THR A 66 -5.56 30.42 8.87
C THR A 66 -5.10 31.81 9.32
N ALA A 67 -5.70 32.33 10.40
CA ALA A 67 -5.43 33.68 10.94
C ALA A 67 -3.94 33.95 11.28
N ASN A 68 -3.09 32.93 11.27
CA ASN A 68 -1.66 33.00 11.59
C ASN A 68 -0.75 32.92 10.34
N GLY A 69 -1.31 33.00 9.13
CA GLY A 69 -0.55 33.04 7.87
C GLY A 69 0.09 31.70 7.46
N GLN A 70 -0.24 30.60 8.13
CA GLN A 70 0.17 29.26 7.69
C GLN A 70 -0.88 28.69 6.73
N ASN A 71 -0.42 28.33 5.52
CA ASN A 71 -1.21 27.55 4.57
C ASN A 71 -1.41 26.15 5.15
N SER A 72 -2.58 25.89 5.74
CA SER A 72 -2.99 24.55 6.15
C SER A 72 -3.93 23.97 5.09
N VAL A 73 -3.59 22.80 4.56
CA VAL A 73 -4.50 22.00 3.73
C VAL A 73 -5.33 21.14 4.68
N GLU A 74 -6.61 21.47 4.84
CA GLU A 74 -7.53 20.64 5.61
C GLU A 74 -8.10 19.55 4.69
N THR A 75 -7.69 18.31 4.91
CA THR A 75 -8.28 17.13 4.26
C THR A 75 -9.66 16.87 4.82
N LYS A 76 -10.70 17.06 3.99
CA LYS A 76 -12.10 16.73 4.33
C LYS A 76 -12.25 15.24 4.68
N ALA A 77 -13.13 14.95 5.63
CA ALA A 77 -13.41 13.61 6.13
C ALA A 77 -14.11 12.69 5.09
N VAL A 78 -13.84 11.39 5.27
CA VAL A 78 -14.00 10.21 4.41
C VAL A 78 -15.42 9.94 3.90
N VAL A 79 -15.54 9.52 2.62
CA VAL A 79 -16.70 8.79 2.10
C VAL A 79 -16.33 7.30 2.03
N LYS A 80 -16.93 6.48 2.89
CA LYS A 80 -16.85 5.01 2.81
C LYS A 80 -17.55 4.58 1.52
N ASP A 81 -16.79 4.19 0.51
CA ASP A 81 -17.35 3.70 -0.75
C ASP A 81 -17.51 2.16 -0.72
N SER A 82 -18.18 1.63 -1.74
CA SER A 82 -18.41 0.18 -1.87
C SER A 82 -17.12 -0.62 -2.13
N ASN A 83 -16.06 0.01 -2.64
CA ASN A 83 -14.76 -0.64 -2.89
C ASN A 83 -14.02 -0.91 -1.57
N TYR A 84 -14.08 0.04 -0.62
CA TYR A 84 -13.51 -0.10 0.71
C TYR A 84 -14.15 -1.24 1.51
N GLU A 85 -15.49 -1.31 1.53
CA GLU A 85 -16.20 -2.40 2.22
C GLU A 85 -15.92 -3.76 1.57
N LEU A 86 -15.79 -3.81 0.23
CA LEU A 86 -15.36 -5.02 -0.48
C LEU A 86 -13.93 -5.44 -0.12
N LYS A 87 -12.99 -4.49 -0.08
CA LYS A 87 -11.61 -4.77 0.38
C LYS A 87 -11.64 -5.39 1.77
N LYS A 88 -12.29 -4.72 2.72
CA LYS A 88 -12.37 -5.18 4.12
C LYS A 88 -12.99 -6.57 4.26
N LYS A 89 -13.95 -6.92 3.40
CA LYS A 89 -14.56 -8.26 3.37
C LYS A 89 -13.56 -9.35 2.95
N TYR A 90 -12.77 -9.10 1.92
CA TYR A 90 -11.90 -10.12 1.30
C TYR A 90 -10.46 -10.11 1.82
N ASP A 91 -10.00 -8.99 2.36
CA ASP A 91 -8.64 -8.76 2.80
C ASP A 91 -8.57 -7.51 3.72
N ASP A 92 -8.47 -7.73 5.02
CA ASP A 92 -8.39 -6.68 6.03
C ASP A 92 -7.03 -5.96 6.09
N GLN A 93 -6.05 -6.42 5.32
CA GLN A 93 -4.68 -5.89 5.38
C GLN A 93 -4.61 -4.53 4.69
N LYS A 94 -4.17 -3.53 5.45
CA LYS A 94 -4.13 -2.11 5.03
C LYS A 94 -2.92 -1.76 4.16
N THR A 95 -2.05 -2.69 3.84
CA THR A 95 -0.79 -2.41 3.13
C THR A 95 -0.78 -2.90 1.70
N TYR A 96 -1.63 -3.87 1.34
CA TYR A 96 -1.55 -4.55 0.05
C TYR A 96 -2.68 -4.20 -0.90
N PHE A 97 -2.36 -4.19 -2.19
CA PHE A 97 -3.35 -4.06 -3.25
C PHE A 97 -4.01 -5.40 -3.52
N THR A 98 -5.32 -5.41 -3.76
CA THR A 98 -6.05 -6.67 -3.97
C THR A 98 -6.70 -6.64 -5.34
N LEU A 99 -6.26 -7.52 -6.24
CA LEU A 99 -6.99 -7.80 -7.46
C LEU A 99 -8.10 -8.78 -7.14
N LEU A 100 -9.33 -8.41 -7.50
CA LEU A 100 -10.52 -9.24 -7.39
C LEU A 100 -11.00 -9.58 -8.79
N THR A 101 -11.21 -10.87 -9.07
CA THR A 101 -11.92 -11.30 -10.28
C THR A 101 -12.96 -12.35 -9.91
N GLN A 102 -14.02 -12.42 -10.71
CA GLN A 102 -15.06 -13.43 -10.58
C GLN A 102 -15.37 -13.98 -11.97
N SER A 103 -15.40 -15.30 -12.07
CA SER A 103 -15.72 -16.00 -13.31
C SER A 103 -16.54 -17.25 -13.05
N LYS A 104 -17.51 -17.50 -13.93
CA LYS A 104 -18.31 -18.74 -13.93
C LYS A 104 -17.66 -19.85 -14.74
N SER A 105 -16.69 -19.53 -15.60
CA SER A 105 -16.16 -20.42 -16.63
C SER A 105 -14.65 -20.61 -16.56
N ALA A 106 -13.93 -19.78 -15.82
CA ALA A 106 -12.49 -19.92 -15.63
C ALA A 106 -12.22 -20.72 -14.36
N ASN A 107 -11.26 -21.63 -14.42
CA ASN A 107 -10.80 -22.39 -13.26
C ASN A 107 -9.75 -21.59 -12.46
N SER A 108 -9.26 -22.16 -11.36
CA SER A 108 -8.24 -21.50 -10.51
C SER A 108 -6.89 -21.30 -11.22
N GLU A 109 -6.53 -22.18 -12.15
CA GLU A 109 -5.28 -22.10 -12.91
C GLU A 109 -5.33 -20.95 -13.92
N ASP A 110 -6.44 -20.79 -14.64
CA ASP A 110 -6.68 -19.67 -15.56
C ASP A 110 -6.59 -18.32 -14.83
N ILE A 111 -7.19 -18.23 -13.64
CA ILE A 111 -7.16 -17.02 -12.80
C ILE A 111 -5.73 -16.75 -12.29
N SER A 112 -5.03 -17.80 -11.86
CA SER A 112 -3.64 -17.68 -11.40
C SER A 112 -2.72 -17.19 -12.53
N GLN A 113 -2.87 -17.73 -13.74
CA GLN A 113 -2.10 -17.31 -14.89
C GLN A 113 -2.36 -15.86 -15.27
N LEU A 114 -3.63 -15.44 -15.32
CA LEU A 114 -4.00 -14.04 -15.56
C LEU A 114 -3.33 -13.10 -14.55
N TYR A 115 -3.33 -13.47 -13.27
CA TYR A 115 -2.70 -12.68 -12.24
C TYR A 115 -1.18 -12.59 -12.41
N GLN A 116 -0.51 -13.71 -12.75
CA GLN A 116 0.92 -13.71 -13.05
C GLN A 116 1.25 -12.82 -14.26
N ASP A 117 0.42 -12.85 -15.30
CA ASP A 117 0.60 -11.99 -16.48
C ASP A 117 0.43 -10.51 -16.13
N ILE A 118 -0.54 -10.15 -15.28
CA ILE A 118 -0.73 -8.78 -14.79
C ILE A 118 0.50 -8.32 -13.97
N ILE A 119 1.03 -9.14 -13.05
CA ILE A 119 2.23 -8.77 -12.28
C ILE A 119 3.44 -8.63 -13.19
N LYS A 120 3.63 -9.55 -14.13
CA LYS A 120 4.75 -9.47 -15.07
C LYS A 120 4.69 -8.16 -15.85
N LYS A 121 3.52 -7.82 -16.41
CA LYS A 121 3.31 -6.55 -17.11
C LYS A 121 3.48 -5.34 -16.20
N PHE A 122 3.10 -5.45 -14.94
CA PHE A 122 3.34 -4.41 -13.95
C PHE A 122 4.84 -4.20 -13.68
N SER A 123 5.57 -5.28 -13.44
CA SER A 123 7.02 -5.25 -13.19
C SER A 123 7.83 -4.79 -14.40
N GLU A 124 7.36 -5.09 -15.62
CA GLU A 124 7.98 -4.69 -16.89
C GLU A 124 7.53 -3.29 -17.35
N SER A 125 6.63 -2.63 -16.62
CA SER A 125 6.08 -1.34 -17.02
C SER A 125 7.19 -0.28 -17.13
N THR A 126 7.18 0.44 -18.25
CA THR A 126 8.04 1.61 -18.46
C THR A 126 7.79 2.67 -17.39
N LEU A 127 6.55 2.80 -16.91
CA LEU A 127 6.19 3.77 -15.89
C LEU A 127 6.78 3.40 -14.53
N ILE A 128 6.69 2.13 -14.10
CA ILE A 128 7.36 1.64 -12.88
C ILE A 128 8.88 1.81 -12.97
N THR A 129 9.44 1.51 -14.14
CA THR A 129 10.86 1.69 -14.41
C THR A 129 11.26 3.17 -14.29
N GLN A 130 10.52 4.08 -14.90
CA GLN A 130 10.79 5.53 -14.86
C GLN A 130 10.68 6.09 -13.44
N GLU A 131 9.61 5.76 -12.71
CA GLU A 131 9.42 6.21 -11.33
C GLU A 131 10.54 5.72 -10.41
N THR A 132 10.95 4.47 -10.60
CA THR A 132 12.11 3.93 -9.90
C THR A 132 13.39 4.71 -10.22
N GLN A 133 13.65 5.01 -11.49
CA GLN A 133 14.86 5.74 -11.88
C GLN A 133 14.86 7.17 -11.32
N ILE A 134 13.71 7.86 -11.34
CA ILE A 134 13.54 9.17 -10.72
C ILE A 134 13.88 9.09 -9.22
N TRP A 135 13.37 8.06 -8.54
CA TRP A 135 13.69 7.82 -7.14
C TRP A 135 15.18 7.56 -6.91
N LYS A 136 15.81 6.65 -7.68
CA LYS A 136 17.25 6.34 -7.56
C LYS A 136 18.08 7.62 -7.69
N LYS A 137 17.79 8.43 -8.70
CA LYS A 137 18.44 9.72 -8.93
C LYS A 137 18.24 10.69 -7.76
N SER A 138 17.05 10.70 -7.15
CA SER A 138 16.78 11.52 -5.96
C SER A 138 17.61 11.08 -4.76
N ILE A 139 17.76 9.77 -4.53
CA ILE A 139 18.62 9.26 -3.44
C ILE A 139 20.10 9.53 -3.71
N GLU A 140 20.58 9.34 -4.94
CA GLU A 140 21.95 9.69 -5.33
C GLU A 140 22.22 11.19 -5.10
N THR A 141 21.26 12.05 -5.47
CA THR A 141 21.33 13.50 -5.22
C THR A 141 21.39 13.80 -3.71
N ASN A 142 20.56 13.13 -2.90
CA ASN A 142 20.57 13.31 -1.45
C ASN A 142 21.89 12.83 -0.82
N ILE A 143 22.46 11.72 -1.29
CA ILE A 143 23.78 11.25 -0.85
C ILE A 143 24.85 12.28 -1.21
N GLN A 144 24.82 12.82 -2.43
CA GLN A 144 25.78 13.83 -2.88
C GLN A 144 25.70 15.10 -2.01
N GLN A 145 24.51 15.68 -1.86
CA GLN A 145 24.29 16.87 -1.03
C GLN A 145 24.65 16.65 0.43
N SER A 146 24.31 15.47 0.98
CA SER A 146 24.67 15.13 2.36
C SER A 146 26.18 14.95 2.52
N SER A 147 26.86 14.39 1.52
CA SER A 147 28.32 14.24 1.52
C SER A 147 29.03 15.59 1.43
N GLU A 148 28.51 16.54 0.65
CA GLU A 148 29.00 17.92 0.59
C GLU A 148 28.85 18.62 1.95
N LYS A 149 27.66 18.54 2.57
CA LYS A 149 27.43 19.06 3.93
C LYS A 149 28.34 18.40 4.96
N LEU A 150 28.59 17.09 4.83
CA LEU A 150 29.51 16.37 5.71
C LEU A 150 30.93 16.95 5.65
N ILE A 151 31.41 17.29 4.45
CA ILE A 151 32.73 17.92 4.25
C ILE A 151 32.75 19.31 4.88
N GLU A 152 31.73 20.12 4.62
CA GLU A 152 31.60 21.48 5.17
C GLU A 152 31.59 21.45 6.71
N TYR A 153 30.77 20.60 7.32
CA TYR A 153 30.63 20.54 8.77
C TYR A 153 31.88 19.95 9.43
N ASN A 154 32.60 19.05 8.77
CA ASN A 154 33.90 18.57 9.28
C ASN A 154 34.93 19.70 9.28
N LYS A 155 34.90 20.61 8.29
CA LYS A 155 35.79 21.77 8.25
C LYS A 155 35.47 22.75 9.38
N LEU A 156 34.19 23.07 9.58
CA LEU A 156 33.73 23.93 10.68
C LEU A 156 34.10 23.32 12.03
N LEU A 157 33.86 22.02 12.23
CA LEU A 157 34.20 21.32 13.46
C LEU A 157 35.70 21.44 13.78
N LYS A 158 36.58 21.19 12.79
CA LYS A 158 38.02 21.32 12.98
C LYS A 158 38.42 22.75 13.37
N GLN A 159 37.81 23.75 12.75
CA GLN A 159 38.08 25.15 13.06
C GLN A 159 37.65 25.51 14.49
N ASP A 160 36.47 25.05 14.92
CA ASP A 160 35.95 25.29 16.25
C ASP A 160 36.72 24.51 17.32
N GLU A 161 37.18 23.29 17.03
CA GLU A 161 38.06 22.51 17.92
C GLU A 161 39.44 23.17 18.10
N ILE A 162 40.02 23.73 17.03
CA ILE A 162 41.27 24.51 17.11
C ILE A 162 41.05 25.75 17.98
N THR A 163 39.99 26.51 17.72
CA THR A 163 39.68 27.74 18.47
C THR A 163 39.45 27.43 19.95
N LEU A 164 38.72 26.35 20.26
CA LEU A 164 38.50 25.90 21.62
C LEU A 164 39.81 25.51 22.31
N LYS A 165 40.71 24.80 21.60
CA LYS A 165 42.03 24.41 22.12
C LYS A 165 42.88 25.64 22.45
N ASP A 166 42.88 26.66 21.58
CA ASP A 166 43.62 27.91 21.81
C ASP A 166 43.06 28.71 22.98
N LEU A 167 41.73 28.78 23.12
CA LEU A 167 41.08 29.42 24.28
C LEU A 167 41.41 28.69 25.59
N MET A 168 41.40 27.35 25.57
CA MET A 168 41.77 26.52 26.73
C MET A 168 43.26 26.66 27.09
N ALA A 169 44.14 26.78 26.09
CA ALA A 169 45.57 27.02 26.31
C ALA A 169 45.84 28.40 26.94
N LYS A 170 45.17 29.46 26.44
CA LYS A 170 45.24 30.81 27.04
C LYS A 170 44.76 30.80 28.49
N LYS A 171 43.65 30.11 28.78
CA LYS A 171 43.14 29.91 30.13
C LYS A 171 44.17 29.28 31.07
N SER A 172 45.00 28.36 30.57
CA SER A 172 46.03 27.69 31.37
C SER A 172 47.25 28.57 31.66
N ASN A 173 47.51 29.60 30.85
CA ASN A 173 48.69 30.45 30.96
C ASN A 173 48.42 31.76 31.74
N ASP A 174 47.17 32.23 31.75
CA ASP A 174 46.78 33.43 32.51
C ASP A 174 46.22 33.05 33.90
N ASN A 175 46.89 33.51 34.97
CA ASN A 175 46.49 33.28 36.36
C ASN A 175 45.15 33.95 36.76
N VAL A 176 44.54 34.75 35.88
CA VAL A 176 43.22 35.37 36.07
C VAL A 176 42.41 35.25 34.79
N VAL A 177 41.53 34.25 34.71
CA VAL A 177 40.66 34.04 33.56
C VAL A 177 39.45 34.96 33.69
N ASN A 178 39.30 35.95 32.80
CA ASN A 178 38.12 36.82 32.81
C ASN A 178 36.84 36.04 32.42
N SER A 179 35.68 36.53 32.86
CA SER A 179 34.37 35.90 32.62
C SER A 179 34.02 35.78 31.12
N GLN A 180 34.55 36.66 30.28
CA GLN A 180 34.35 36.65 28.84
C GLN A 180 35.04 35.44 28.18
N THR A 181 36.28 35.12 28.58
CA THR A 181 37.01 33.93 28.11
C THR A 181 36.30 32.65 28.51
N GLN A 182 35.76 32.58 29.74
CA GLN A 182 34.96 31.43 30.19
C GLN A 182 33.68 31.27 29.35
N ALA A 183 32.95 32.36 29.09
CA ALA A 183 31.76 32.33 28.25
C ALA A 183 32.07 31.89 26.81
N MET A 184 33.19 32.33 26.23
CA MET A 184 33.62 31.88 24.92
C MET A 184 33.97 30.40 24.89
N ILE A 185 34.67 29.88 25.91
CA ILE A 185 34.97 28.44 26.02
C ILE A 185 33.67 27.63 26.04
N ILE A 186 32.68 28.02 26.85
CA ILE A 186 31.39 27.33 26.92
C ILE A 186 30.68 27.36 25.55
N LYS A 187 30.65 28.53 24.89
CA LYS A 187 30.05 28.67 23.55
C LYS A 187 30.68 27.71 22.55
N TYR A 188 32.01 27.64 22.49
CA TYR A 188 32.72 26.75 21.56
C TYR A 188 32.57 25.26 21.91
N ILE A 189 32.46 24.90 23.20
CA ILE A 189 32.11 23.53 23.61
C ILE A 189 30.73 23.14 23.05
N THR A 190 29.74 24.02 23.19
CA THR A 190 28.40 23.77 22.65
C THR A 190 28.41 23.65 21.13
N MET A 191 29.08 24.58 20.42
CA MET A 191 29.20 24.54 18.96
C MET A 191 29.87 23.24 18.46
N VAL A 192 30.97 22.83 19.08
CA VAL A 192 31.67 21.57 18.78
C VAL A 192 30.75 20.36 18.99
N ASN A 193 30.01 20.32 20.10
CA ASN A 193 29.08 19.23 20.38
C ASN A 193 27.92 19.17 19.36
N ASP A 194 27.31 20.31 19.05
CA ASP A 194 26.23 20.40 18.08
C ASP A 194 26.69 19.95 16.68
N LEU A 195 27.88 20.40 16.25
CA LEU A 195 28.47 19.98 14.98
C LEU A 195 28.76 18.47 14.96
N LYS A 196 29.25 17.89 16.06
CA LYS A 196 29.46 16.44 16.18
C LYS A 196 28.15 15.66 16.03
N MET A 197 27.08 16.13 16.66
CA MET A 197 25.75 15.51 16.54
C MET A 197 25.21 15.61 15.12
N GLN A 198 25.35 16.77 14.48
CA GLN A 198 24.93 16.96 13.10
C GLN A 198 25.73 16.07 12.12
N LEU A 199 27.05 15.98 12.29
CA LEU A 199 27.90 15.09 11.51
C LEU A 199 27.49 13.62 11.65
N PHE A 200 27.18 13.17 12.87
CA PHE A 200 26.69 11.82 13.10
C PHE A 200 25.37 11.56 12.36
N SER A 201 24.40 12.48 12.48
CA SER A 201 23.11 12.38 11.79
C SER A 201 23.25 12.37 10.26
N ILE A 202 24.15 13.20 9.71
CA ILE A 202 24.43 13.23 8.27
C ILE A 202 25.03 11.89 7.81
N LYS A 203 26.00 11.33 8.55
CA LYS A 203 26.59 10.02 8.22
C LYS A 203 25.53 8.92 8.23
N GLN A 204 24.70 8.89 9.28
CA GLN A 204 23.61 7.92 9.38
C GLN A 204 22.64 8.03 8.19
N THR A 205 22.29 9.25 7.79
CA THR A 205 21.45 9.50 6.60
C THR A 205 22.12 8.98 5.32
N ILE A 206 23.41 9.23 5.12
CA ILE A 206 24.17 8.73 3.96
C ILE A 206 24.19 7.20 3.92
N ASP A 207 24.51 6.55 5.03
CA ASP A 207 24.60 5.10 5.11
C ASP A 207 23.24 4.43 4.88
N THR A 208 22.19 5.04 5.43
CA THR A 208 20.80 4.61 5.21
C THR A 208 20.40 4.72 3.74
N ASN A 209 20.70 5.85 3.09
CA ASN A 209 20.42 6.05 1.66
C ASN A 209 21.20 5.06 0.76
N LYS A 210 22.47 4.76 1.10
CA LYS A 210 23.28 3.76 0.38
C LYS A 210 22.69 2.35 0.52
N LEU A 211 22.24 1.99 1.73
CA LEU A 211 21.57 0.72 1.97
C LEU A 211 20.34 0.61 1.07
N TRP A 212 19.49 1.65 1.01
CA TRP A 212 18.30 1.63 0.16
C TRP A 212 18.60 1.46 -1.33
N LEU A 213 19.64 2.13 -1.85
CA LEU A 213 20.09 1.93 -3.24
C LEU A 213 20.51 0.48 -3.49
N SER A 214 21.21 -0.14 -2.53
CA SER A 214 21.69 -1.53 -2.66
C SER A 214 20.57 -2.58 -2.61
N THR A 215 19.49 -2.29 -1.89
CA THR A 215 18.35 -3.21 -1.72
C THR A 215 17.25 -3.02 -2.76
N ALA A 216 17.36 -2.02 -3.64
CA ALA A 216 16.39 -1.74 -4.69
C ALA A 216 16.51 -2.73 -5.86
N ASN A 217 16.17 -4.00 -5.60
CA ASN A 217 16.09 -5.05 -6.63
C ASN A 217 14.65 -5.12 -7.15
N LEU A 218 14.47 -4.83 -8.44
CA LEU A 218 13.25 -4.19 -8.95
C LEU A 218 12.14 -5.12 -9.45
N GLN A 219 12.39 -6.41 -9.49
CA GLN A 219 11.40 -7.34 -10.03
C GLN A 219 10.42 -7.73 -8.93
N ILE A 220 9.16 -7.28 -9.09
CA ILE A 220 8.06 -7.84 -8.31
C ILE A 220 7.80 -9.21 -8.91
N SER A 221 8.35 -10.24 -8.26
CA SER A 221 8.30 -11.60 -8.77
C SER A 221 7.09 -12.39 -8.30
N ASP A 222 6.34 -11.91 -7.30
CA ASP A 222 5.25 -12.70 -6.72
C ASP A 222 4.14 -11.89 -6.03
N PHE A 223 3.01 -12.55 -5.79
CA PHE A 223 1.92 -12.07 -4.94
C PHE A 223 2.20 -12.38 -3.47
N GLY A 224 1.74 -11.51 -2.56
CA GLY A 224 1.79 -11.75 -1.11
C GLY A 224 0.75 -12.76 -0.61
N GLY A 225 -0.19 -13.19 -1.46
CA GLY A 225 -1.23 -14.18 -1.13
C GLY A 225 -2.39 -14.22 -2.12
N VAL A 226 -3.05 -15.39 -2.23
CA VAL A 226 -4.25 -15.63 -3.05
C VAL A 226 -5.35 -16.21 -2.17
N VAL A 227 -6.53 -15.60 -2.18
CA VAL A 227 -7.73 -16.10 -1.49
C VAL A 227 -8.73 -16.54 -2.56
N ALA A 228 -9.07 -17.82 -2.59
CA ALA A 228 -10.07 -18.37 -3.48
C ALA A 228 -11.34 -18.69 -2.68
N GLU A 229 -12.44 -17.99 -2.98
CA GLU A 229 -13.75 -18.36 -2.45
C GLU A 229 -14.53 -19.18 -3.49
N PRO A 230 -15.06 -20.35 -3.12
CA PRO A 230 -15.97 -21.06 -3.98
C PRO A 230 -17.23 -20.22 -4.21
N MET A 231 -17.72 -20.20 -5.44
CA MET A 231 -18.96 -19.50 -5.77
C MET A 231 -20.09 -20.11 -4.93
N ILE A 232 -20.66 -19.33 -3.99
CA ILE A 232 -21.86 -19.75 -3.27
C ILE A 232 -22.98 -19.77 -4.31
N SER A 233 -23.24 -20.94 -4.89
CA SER A 233 -24.35 -21.10 -5.81
C SER A 233 -25.63 -20.89 -5.02
N GLY A 234 -26.27 -19.74 -5.19
CA GLY A 234 -27.65 -19.55 -4.77
C GLY A 234 -28.46 -20.75 -5.26
N ILE A 235 -29.27 -21.32 -4.35
CA ILE A 235 -30.12 -22.51 -4.49
C ILE A 235 -30.26 -22.94 -5.95
N SER A 236 -29.61 -24.05 -6.32
CA SER A 236 -29.54 -24.47 -7.72
C SER A 236 -30.94 -24.57 -8.32
N TYR A 237 -31.13 -24.09 -9.54
CA TYR A 237 -32.40 -24.21 -10.28
C TYR A 237 -32.91 -25.67 -10.31
N LYS A 238 -31.99 -26.65 -10.27
CA LYS A 238 -32.30 -28.08 -10.13
C LYS A 238 -33.01 -28.41 -8.82
N LEU A 239 -32.61 -27.79 -7.70
CA LEU A 239 -33.26 -27.95 -6.39
C LEU A 239 -34.65 -27.32 -6.38
N LEU A 240 -34.80 -26.13 -6.95
CA LEU A 240 -36.10 -25.45 -7.10
C LEU A 240 -37.07 -26.29 -7.95
N LEU A 241 -36.59 -26.82 -9.08
CA LEU A 241 -37.39 -27.71 -9.94
C LEU A 241 -37.75 -29.02 -9.23
N ALA A 242 -36.81 -29.61 -8.46
CA ALA A 242 -37.05 -30.82 -7.69
C ALA A 242 -38.13 -30.61 -6.61
N VAL A 243 -38.09 -29.50 -5.88
CA VAL A 243 -39.12 -29.15 -4.88
C VAL A 243 -40.47 -28.92 -5.55
N LEU A 244 -40.51 -28.22 -6.68
CA LEU A 244 -41.75 -27.98 -7.41
C LEU A 244 -42.38 -29.30 -7.91
N LEU A 245 -41.57 -30.21 -8.45
CA LEU A 245 -42.02 -31.54 -8.84
C LEU A 245 -42.53 -32.34 -7.65
N LEU A 246 -41.86 -32.27 -6.50
CA LEU A 246 -42.25 -33.00 -5.29
C LEU A 246 -43.60 -32.52 -4.74
N ILE A 247 -43.89 -31.22 -4.82
CA ILE A 247 -45.20 -30.65 -4.44
C ILE A 247 -46.30 -31.15 -5.39
N VAL A 248 -46.06 -31.08 -6.71
CA VAL A 248 -47.06 -31.50 -7.71
C VAL A 248 -47.34 -33.00 -7.60
N PHE A 249 -46.30 -33.84 -7.62
CA PHE A 249 -46.46 -35.30 -7.52
C PHE A 249 -46.97 -35.74 -6.14
N GLY A 250 -46.54 -35.09 -5.05
CA GLY A 250 -47.05 -35.36 -3.71
C GLY A 250 -48.54 -35.08 -3.58
N SER A 251 -49.02 -33.96 -4.14
CA SER A 251 -50.45 -33.61 -4.12
C SER A 251 -51.32 -34.59 -4.92
N LEU A 252 -50.82 -35.06 -6.06
CA LEU A 252 -51.47 -36.10 -6.88
C LEU A 252 -51.54 -37.44 -6.13
N PHE A 253 -50.47 -37.81 -5.43
CA PHE A 253 -50.42 -39.07 -4.68
C PHE A 253 -51.40 -39.06 -3.49
N ILE A 254 -51.47 -37.95 -2.73
CA ILE A 254 -52.40 -37.79 -1.60
C ILE A 254 -53.86 -37.85 -2.08
N THR A 255 -54.19 -37.17 -3.18
CA THR A 255 -55.55 -37.19 -3.74
C THR A 255 -55.94 -38.58 -4.24
N MET A 256 -55.01 -39.33 -4.83
CA MET A 256 -55.25 -40.71 -5.25
C MET A 256 -55.52 -41.64 -4.05
N ILE A 257 -54.74 -41.51 -2.97
CA ILE A 257 -54.94 -42.27 -1.73
C ILE A 257 -56.30 -41.95 -1.10
N ILE A 258 -56.67 -40.68 -1.01
CA ILE A 258 -57.98 -40.26 -0.47
C ILE A 258 -59.12 -40.83 -1.34
N GLY A 259 -58.98 -40.79 -2.67
CA GLY A 259 -59.95 -41.39 -3.59
C GLY A 259 -60.09 -42.90 -3.40
N PHE A 260 -58.97 -43.60 -3.18
CA PHE A 260 -58.96 -45.04 -2.92
C PHE A 260 -59.67 -45.40 -1.62
N PHE A 261 -59.39 -44.70 -0.51
CA PHE A 261 -60.06 -44.91 0.77
C PHE A 261 -61.55 -44.57 0.72
N LYS A 262 -61.95 -43.50 0.01
CA LYS A 262 -63.37 -43.19 -0.20
C LYS A 262 -64.11 -44.27 -0.98
N LYS A 263 -63.45 -44.88 -1.98
CA LYS A 263 -64.04 -45.98 -2.76
C LYS A 263 -64.24 -47.23 -1.89
N ILE A 264 -63.26 -47.57 -1.06
CA ILE A 264 -63.36 -48.69 -0.10
C ILE A 264 -64.50 -48.46 0.90
N ASP A 265 -64.60 -47.27 1.50
CA ASP A 265 -65.67 -46.96 2.46
C ASP A 265 -67.07 -46.98 1.80
N PHE A 266 -67.17 -46.57 0.54
CA PHE A 266 -68.42 -46.65 -0.23
C PHE A 266 -68.82 -48.10 -0.57
N GLU A 267 -67.86 -48.95 -0.94
CA GLU A 267 -68.11 -50.37 -1.20
C GLU A 267 -68.43 -51.14 0.09
N ALA A 268 -67.79 -50.80 1.21
CA ALA A 268 -68.07 -51.38 2.52
C ALA A 268 -69.47 -51.03 3.07
N LYS A 269 -70.04 -49.88 2.68
CA LYS A 269 -71.41 -49.46 3.06
C LYS A 269 -72.51 -50.05 2.17
N LYS A 270 -72.15 -50.77 1.10
CA LYS A 270 -73.09 -51.39 0.15
C LYS A 270 -73.28 -52.90 0.38
N GLY A 271 -72.50 -53.53 1.25
CA GLY A 271 -72.69 -54.91 1.72
C GLY A 271 -73.35 -54.93 3.09
#